data_AF-H6UJ47-F1
#
_entry.id   AF-H6UJ47-F1
#
_cell.length_a   1.000
_cell.length_b   1.000
_cell.length_c   1.000
_cell.angle_alpha   90.00
_cell.angle_beta   90.00
_cell.angle_gamma   90.00
#
_symmetry.space_group_name_H-M   'P 1'
#
loop_
_entity.id
_entity.type
_entity.pdbx_description
1 polymer ?
#
loop_
_entity_poly.entity_id
_entity_poly.type
_entity_poly.pdbx_seq_one_letter_code
_entity_poly.pdbx_strand_id
1 'polypeptide(L)'
;GAELVDQVLDVVRREAEGCDCLQGFQITHSLGGGTGAGMGTLLISKIREEFPDRMMATFSVVPSPKVSDTVVEPYNATLSVHQL
;
A
#
# COMPACT_ATOMS: atom_id res chain seq x y z
N GLY A 1 -11.60 0.90 -4.80
CA GLY A 1 -10.13 1.01 -4.78
C GLY A 1 -9.68 2.10 -5.72
N ALA A 2 -9.72 1.85 -7.02
CA ALA A 2 -9.30 2.79 -8.06
C ALA A 2 -9.97 4.18 -7.96
N GLU A 3 -11.28 4.26 -7.68
CA GLU A 3 -11.97 5.56 -7.56
C GLU A 3 -11.48 6.43 -6.38
N LEU A 4 -10.87 5.81 -5.37
CA LEU A 4 -10.35 6.51 -4.18
C LEU A 4 -8.85 6.79 -4.30
N VAL A 5 -8.12 6.10 -5.19
CA VAL A 5 -6.66 6.22 -5.25
C VAL A 5 -6.25 7.62 -5.70
N ASP A 6 -6.96 8.21 -6.66
CA ASP A 6 -6.66 9.53 -7.19
C ASP A 6 -6.78 10.61 -6.12
N GLN A 7 -7.85 10.53 -5.30
CA GLN A 7 -8.05 11.45 -4.17
C GLN A 7 -6.93 11.33 -3.13
N VAL A 8 -6.47 10.11 -2.84
CA VAL A 8 -5.36 9.92 -1.89
C VAL A 8 -4.05 10.39 -2.49
N LEU A 9 -3.80 10.15 -3.78
CA LEU A 9 -2.60 10.62 -4.48
C LEU A 9 -2.51 12.15 -4.48
N ASP A 10 -3.62 12.86 -4.69
CA ASP A 10 -3.63 14.32 -4.64
C ASP A 10 -3.24 14.85 -3.24
N VAL A 11 -3.69 14.19 -2.18
CA VAL A 11 -3.26 14.50 -0.81
C VAL A 11 -1.76 14.22 -0.63
N VAL A 12 -1.29 13.05 -1.07
CA VAL A 12 0.14 12.69 -1.00
C VAL A 12 1.01 13.69 -1.76
N ARG A 13 0.56 14.14 -2.94
CA ARG A 13 1.27 15.14 -3.76
C ARG A 13 1.39 16.47 -3.03
N ARG A 14 0.29 16.94 -2.43
CA ARG A 14 0.30 18.17 -1.62
C ARG A 14 1.27 18.10 -0.44
N GLU A 15 1.31 16.97 0.26
CA GLU A 15 2.22 16.79 1.40
C GLU A 15 3.68 16.63 0.94
N ALA A 16 3.92 16.02 -0.24
CA ALA A 16 5.24 15.94 -0.85
C ALA A 16 5.77 17.32 -1.29
N GLU A 17 4.92 18.18 -1.85
CA GLU A 17 5.26 19.57 -2.21
C GLU A 17 5.55 20.44 -0.98
N GLY A 18 4.96 20.11 0.17
CA GLY A 18 5.26 20.77 1.45
C GLY A 18 6.61 20.40 2.05
N CYS A 19 7.32 19.41 1.49
CA CYS A 19 8.62 18.96 1.97
C CYS A 19 9.76 19.55 1.11
N ASP A 20 10.77 20.16 1.73
CA ASP A 20 11.94 20.68 1.00
C ASP A 20 12.75 19.56 0.31
N CYS A 21 12.85 18.38 0.96
CA CYS A 21 13.51 17.21 0.40
C CYS A 21 12.85 15.92 0.91
N LEU A 22 11.96 15.36 0.09
CA LEU A 22 11.30 14.09 0.39
C LEU A 22 12.29 12.92 0.35
N GLN A 23 12.43 12.18 1.45
CA GLN A 23 13.31 11.01 1.48
C GLN A 23 12.65 9.74 0.92
N GLY A 24 11.35 9.57 1.18
CA GLY A 24 10.63 8.36 0.82
C GLY A 24 9.27 8.27 1.48
N PHE A 25 8.60 7.15 1.25
CA PHE A 25 7.29 6.85 1.81
C PHE A 25 7.32 5.58 2.65
N GLN A 26 6.52 5.59 3.71
CA GLN A 26 6.29 4.43 4.57
C GLN A 26 4.81 4.05 4.48
N ILE A 27 4.53 2.81 4.08
CA ILE A 27 3.17 2.32 3.86
C ILE A 27 2.92 1.16 4.81
N THR A 28 1.90 1.30 5.67
CA THR A 28 1.50 0.25 6.60
C THR A 28 0.17 -0.33 6.16
N HIS A 29 0.11 -1.65 5.93
CA HIS A 29 -1.10 -2.31 5.44
C HIS A 29 -1.17 -3.78 5.85
N SER A 30 -2.37 -4.37 5.87
CA SER A 30 -2.55 -5.81 6.08
C SER A 30 -2.55 -6.55 4.74
N LEU A 31 -1.85 -7.68 4.63
CA LEU A 31 -1.91 -8.54 3.44
C LEU A 31 -3.16 -9.42 3.41
N GLY A 32 -3.76 -9.66 4.58
CA GLY A 32 -4.92 -10.53 4.73
C GLY A 32 -6.27 -9.89 4.35
N GLY A 33 -6.44 -8.60 4.64
CA GLY A 33 -7.69 -7.89 4.42
C GLY A 33 -7.83 -7.34 3.00
N GLY A 34 -9.03 -7.36 2.42
CA GLY A 34 -9.26 -6.95 1.02
C GLY A 34 -8.84 -5.51 0.68
N THR A 35 -9.04 -4.56 1.60
CA THR A 35 -8.64 -3.16 1.41
C THR A 35 -7.13 -2.98 1.58
N GLY A 36 -6.55 -3.50 2.66
CA GLY A 36 -5.12 -3.40 2.92
C GLY A 36 -4.29 -4.08 1.83
N ALA A 37 -4.74 -5.25 1.37
CA ALA A 37 -4.19 -5.98 0.25
C ALA A 37 -4.29 -5.16 -1.04
N GLY A 38 -5.52 -5.01 -1.56
CA GLY A 38 -5.72 -4.53 -2.93
C GLY A 38 -5.57 -3.02 -3.12
N MET A 39 -6.02 -2.21 -2.16
CA MET A 39 -5.82 -0.76 -2.24
C MET A 39 -4.37 -0.40 -1.91
N GLY A 40 -3.75 -1.10 -0.94
CA GLY A 40 -2.36 -0.87 -0.57
C GLY A 40 -1.39 -1.12 -1.72
N THR A 41 -1.50 -2.25 -2.41
CA THR A 41 -0.65 -2.53 -3.58
C THR A 41 -0.88 -1.57 -4.74
N LEU A 42 -2.14 -1.20 -5.03
CA LEU A 42 -2.44 -0.22 -6.07
C LEU A 42 -1.79 1.14 -5.77
N LEU A 43 -1.86 1.58 -4.53
CA LEU A 43 -1.29 2.86 -4.09
C LEU A 43 0.25 2.83 -4.13
N ILE A 44 0.87 1.72 -3.76
CA ILE A 44 2.33 1.52 -3.89
C ILE A 44 2.77 1.64 -5.35
N SER A 45 2.05 1.00 -6.28
CA SER A 45 2.37 1.07 -7.71
C SER A 45 2.30 2.50 -8.23
N LYS A 46 1.26 3.25 -7.84
CA LYS A 46 1.08 4.63 -8.28
C LYS A 46 2.12 5.59 -7.70
N ILE A 47 2.48 5.44 -6.43
CA ILE A 47 3.54 6.25 -5.82
C ILE A 47 4.90 5.93 -6.48
N ARG A 48 5.17 4.66 -6.79
CA ARG A 48 6.39 4.28 -7.54
C ARG A 48 6.42 4.87 -8.95
N GLU A 49 5.26 5.01 -9.61
CA GLU A 49 5.15 5.66 -10.92
C GLU A 49 5.45 7.16 -10.85
N GLU A 50 4.90 7.89 -9.86
CA GLU A 50 5.10 9.34 -9.72
C GLU A 50 6.46 9.73 -9.09
N PHE A 51 6.98 8.91 -8.18
CA PHE A 51 8.19 9.18 -7.40
C PHE A 51 9.22 8.03 -7.52
N PRO A 52 9.76 7.78 -8.73
CA PRO A 52 10.59 6.59 -8.99
C PRO A 52 11.90 6.55 -8.19
N ASP A 53 12.48 7.71 -7.86
CA ASP A 53 13.77 7.82 -7.17
C ASP A 53 13.66 7.88 -5.64
N ARG A 54 12.45 7.74 -5.08
CA ARG A 54 12.20 7.86 -3.63
C ARG A 54 12.15 6.48 -2.98
N MET A 55 12.70 6.38 -1.76
CA MET A 55 12.65 5.11 -1.01
C MET A 55 11.19 4.74 -0.70
N MET A 56 10.82 3.48 -0.93
CA MET A 56 9.53 2.93 -0.56
C MET A 56 9.73 1.83 0.48
N ALA A 57 9.20 2.04 1.70
CA ALA A 57 9.22 1.04 2.76
C ALA A 57 7.79 0.58 3.08
N THR A 58 7.57 -0.73 3.07
CA THR A 58 6.27 -1.35 3.37
C THR A 58 6.34 -2.11 4.69
N PHE A 59 5.39 -1.81 5.58
CA PHE A 59 5.19 -2.50 6.85
C PHE A 59 3.91 -3.31 6.75
N SER A 60 4.05 -4.57 6.38
CA SER A 60 2.92 -5.43 6.05
C SER A 60 2.61 -6.43 7.17
N VAL A 61 1.35 -6.51 7.57
CA VAL A 61 0.88 -7.53 8.53
C VAL A 61 0.48 -8.79 7.76
N VAL A 62 1.24 -9.87 7.98
CA VAL A 62 0.99 -11.19 7.38
C VAL A 62 -0.10 -11.91 8.19
N PRO A 63 -1.07 -12.58 7.53
CA PRO A 63 -2.12 -13.31 8.24
C PRO A 63 -1.55 -14.49 9.05
N SER A 64 -2.22 -14.82 10.16
CA SER A 64 -1.84 -15.93 11.04
C SER A 64 -3.01 -16.89 11.21
N PRO A 65 -2.80 -18.21 11.06
CA PRO A 65 -3.87 -19.20 11.14
C PRO A 65 -4.53 -19.29 12.53
N LYS A 66 -3.94 -18.69 13.58
CA LYS A 66 -4.48 -18.71 14.94
C LYS A 66 -5.42 -17.55 15.25
N VAL A 67 -5.36 -16.48 14.48
CA VAL A 67 -6.10 -15.21 14.69
C VAL A 67 -6.71 -14.71 13.38
N SER A 68 -6.89 -15.63 12.42
CA SER A 68 -7.44 -15.33 11.11
C SER A 68 -8.94 -15.07 11.22
N ASP A 69 -9.37 -13.87 10.87
CA ASP A 69 -10.78 -13.47 10.90
C ASP A 69 -11.49 -13.83 9.59
N THR A 70 -10.75 -14.10 8.51
CA THR A 70 -11.33 -14.41 7.19
C THR A 70 -10.71 -15.64 6.53
N VAL A 71 -11.56 -16.55 6.04
CA VAL A 71 -11.13 -17.78 5.34
C VAL A 71 -10.38 -17.52 4.02
N VAL A 72 -10.46 -16.30 3.47
CA VAL A 72 -9.84 -15.89 2.22
C VAL A 72 -8.49 -15.18 2.39
N GLU A 73 -8.02 -15.01 3.63
CA GLU A 73 -6.73 -14.39 3.95
C GLU A 73 -5.54 -14.97 3.15
N PRO A 74 -5.40 -16.30 2.99
CA PRO A 74 -4.30 -16.87 2.22
C PRO A 74 -4.31 -16.46 0.74
N TYR A 75 -5.50 -16.32 0.14
CA TYR A 75 -5.65 -15.86 -1.24
C TYR A 75 -5.24 -14.40 -1.38
N ASN A 76 -5.74 -13.54 -0.50
CA ASN A 76 -5.42 -12.12 -0.49
C ASN A 76 -3.94 -11.88 -0.27
N ALA A 77 -3.31 -12.61 0.67
CA ALA A 77 -1.89 -12.48 0.94
C ALA A 77 -1.04 -12.90 -0.27
N THR A 78 -1.38 -14.03 -0.90
CA THR A 78 -0.64 -14.52 -2.08
C THR A 78 -0.72 -13.53 -3.24
N LEU A 79 -1.91 -12.99 -3.51
CA LEU A 79 -2.11 -12.00 -4.59
C LEU A 79 -1.42 -10.68 -4.28
N SER A 80 -1.44 -10.23 -3.01
CA SER A 80 -0.80 -8.99 -2.59
C SER A 80 0.72 -9.06 -2.68
N VAL A 81 1.31 -10.18 -2.25
CA VAL A 81 2.76 -10.39 -2.31
C VAL A 81 3.26 -10.37 -3.76
N HIS A 82 2.47 -10.83 -4.72
CA HIS A 82 2.85 -10.76 -6.13
C HIS A 82 2.96 -9.31 -6.66
N GLN A 83 2.24 -8.36 -6.06
CA GLN A 83 2.19 -6.97 -6.50
C GLN A 83 3.07 -6.00 -5.68
N LEU A 84 3.75 -6.49 -4.64
CA LEU A 84 4.68 -5.72 -3.79
C LEU A 84 6.10 -5.72 -4.37
#